data_AF-A0A023G5U6-F1
#
_entry.id   AF-A0A023G5U6-F1
#
_cell.length_a   1.000
_cell.length_b   1.000
_cell.length_c   1.000
_cell.angle_alpha   90.00
_cell.angle_beta   90.00
_cell.angle_gamma   90.00
#
_symmetry.space_group_name_H-M   'P 1'
#
loop_
_entity.id
_entity.type
_entity.pdbx_description
1 polymer ?
#
loop_
_entity_poly.entity_id
_entity_poly.type
_entity_poly.pdbx_seq_one_letter_code
_entity_poly.pdbx_strand_id
1 'polypeptide(L)'
;NKIPSRRPRRAIHTATTKCIVMNSTVNLLKTGSHQEYNAANYIYWHGLKSEVRKLLHVNADKTCFIMVENRHSSSQPAACQLLMPENTIDGFVPADCNDIYERNCPGESVVLYQEYCKDLPYLSFETALAAANGSPDAVEQGLFSLASAL
;
A
#
# COMPACT_ATOMS: atom_id res chain seq x y z
N ASN A 1 -41.56 41.96 -13.87
CA ASN A 1 -41.21 40.87 -12.94
C ASN A 1 -40.23 39.89 -13.59
N LYS A 2 -38.93 40.06 -13.36
CA LYS A 2 -37.89 39.07 -13.75
C LYS A 2 -37.37 38.43 -12.46
N ILE A 3 -37.65 37.15 -12.28
CA ILE A 3 -37.09 36.34 -11.19
C ILE A 3 -35.65 35.98 -11.60
N PRO A 4 -34.60 36.33 -10.84
CA PRO A 4 -33.24 35.95 -11.21
C PRO A 4 -33.05 34.45 -10.94
N SER A 5 -32.73 33.72 -11.99
CA SER A 5 -32.27 32.33 -11.94
C SER A 5 -31.01 32.25 -11.08
N ARG A 6 -31.13 31.67 -9.87
CA ARG A 6 -29.98 31.24 -9.07
C ARG A 6 -29.37 30.03 -9.79
N ARG A 7 -28.21 30.21 -10.43
CA ARG A 7 -27.38 29.07 -10.83
C ARG A 7 -27.04 28.26 -9.58
N PRO A 8 -27.18 26.92 -9.58
CA PRO A 8 -26.69 26.12 -8.47
C PRO A 8 -25.18 26.33 -8.37
N ARG A 9 -24.70 26.69 -7.18
CA ARG A 9 -23.26 26.66 -6.90
C ARG A 9 -22.85 25.20 -7.08
N ARG A 10 -22.04 24.91 -8.11
CA ARG A 10 -21.28 23.67 -8.16
C ARG A 10 -20.45 23.67 -6.88
N ALA A 11 -20.80 22.80 -5.94
CA ALA A 11 -19.89 22.46 -4.86
C ALA A 11 -18.65 21.90 -5.53
N ILE A 12 -17.56 22.66 -5.52
CA ILE A 12 -16.26 22.12 -5.85
C ILE A 12 -15.95 21.23 -4.66
N HIS A 13 -16.28 19.94 -4.75
CA HIS A 13 -15.71 18.94 -3.87
C HIS A 13 -14.22 18.90 -4.21
N THR A 14 -13.42 19.75 -3.57
CA THR A 14 -11.98 19.53 -3.48
C THR A 14 -11.81 18.25 -2.68
N ALA A 15 -11.67 17.13 -3.38
CA ALA A 15 -11.30 15.88 -2.77
C ALA A 15 -9.91 16.06 -2.16
N THR A 16 -9.86 16.36 -0.86
CA THR A 16 -8.60 16.33 -0.10
C THR A 16 -8.15 14.87 -0.04
N THR A 17 -6.99 14.58 -0.61
CA THR A 17 -6.30 13.30 -0.43
C THR A 17 -6.00 13.08 1.06
N LYS A 18 -6.27 11.88 1.56
CA LYS A 18 -6.03 11.51 2.96
C LYS A 18 -5.41 10.11 3.00
N CYS A 19 -4.54 9.85 3.95
CA CYS A 19 -3.98 8.51 4.17
C CYS A 19 -4.87 7.73 5.15
N ILE A 20 -5.29 6.52 4.76
CA ILE A 20 -6.00 5.62 5.67
C ILE A 20 -4.95 4.86 6.48
N VAL A 21 -5.00 5.01 7.80
CA VAL A 21 -4.11 4.31 8.73
C VAL A 21 -4.82 3.08 9.27
N MET A 22 -4.08 1.98 9.28
CA MET A 22 -4.57 0.68 9.69
C MET A 22 -3.56 -0.01 10.59
N ASN A 23 -4.05 -0.56 11.69
CA ASN A 23 -3.27 -1.50 12.47
C ASN A 23 -3.28 -2.86 11.76
N SER A 24 -2.09 -3.46 11.62
CA SER A 24 -1.92 -4.79 11.07
C SER A 24 -1.11 -5.66 12.02
N THR A 25 -1.43 -6.94 12.10
CA THR A 25 -0.59 -7.92 12.78
C THR A 25 0.39 -8.50 11.78
N VAL A 26 1.67 -8.58 12.14
CA VAL A 26 2.71 -9.17 11.29
C VAL A 26 3.33 -10.35 12.02
N ASN A 27 3.16 -11.54 11.46
CA ASN A 27 3.74 -12.77 11.99
C ASN A 27 4.94 -13.19 11.13
N LEU A 28 6.11 -13.34 11.73
CA LEU A 28 7.29 -13.84 11.01
C LEU A 28 7.16 -15.33 10.75
N LEU A 29 7.53 -15.76 9.54
CA LEU A 29 7.43 -17.13 9.06
C LEU A 29 8.79 -17.64 8.55
N LYS A 30 8.98 -18.95 8.67
CA LYS A 30 10.01 -19.71 7.96
C LYS A 30 9.33 -20.44 6.81
N THR A 31 9.90 -20.36 5.61
CA THR A 31 9.31 -20.99 4.41
C THR A 31 10.32 -21.93 3.75
N GLY A 32 9.83 -23.01 3.13
CA GLY A 32 10.69 -24.04 2.55
C GLY A 32 11.53 -24.75 3.62
N SER A 33 12.82 -24.94 3.37
CA SER A 33 13.77 -25.59 4.28
C SER A 33 14.58 -24.62 5.16
N HIS A 34 14.25 -23.32 5.15
CA HIS A 34 15.00 -22.30 5.89
C HIS A 34 14.88 -22.49 7.40
N GLN A 35 16.01 -22.42 8.10
CA GLN A 35 16.06 -22.47 9.58
C GLN A 35 15.82 -21.09 10.22
N GLU A 36 16.00 -20.02 9.45
CA GLU A 36 15.78 -18.64 9.87
C GLU A 36 14.49 -18.07 9.29
N TYR A 37 13.94 -17.03 9.94
CA TYR A 37 12.79 -16.30 9.43
C TYR A 37 13.13 -15.62 8.11
N ASN A 38 12.35 -15.90 7.07
CA ASN A 38 12.57 -15.38 5.72
C ASN A 38 11.27 -14.89 5.05
N ALA A 39 10.18 -14.79 5.80
CA ALA A 39 8.91 -14.30 5.31
C ALA A 39 8.12 -13.64 6.45
N ALA A 40 7.14 -12.84 6.08
CA ALA A 40 6.19 -12.22 6.99
C ALA A 40 4.76 -12.44 6.46
N ASN A 41 3.87 -12.89 7.34
CA ASN A 41 2.44 -12.92 7.08
C ASN A 41 1.81 -11.66 7.65
N TYR A 42 1.32 -10.81 6.76
CA TYR A 42 0.63 -9.58 7.13
C TYR A 42 -0.87 -9.81 7.18
N ILE A 43 -1.46 -9.50 8.34
CA ILE A 43 -2.87 -9.65 8.61
C ILE A 43 -3.48 -8.25 8.69
N TYR A 44 -4.30 -7.91 7.71
CA TYR A 44 -4.94 -6.61 7.54
C TYR A 44 -6.45 -6.68 7.79
N TRP A 45 -7.10 -5.52 7.79
CA TRP A 45 -8.57 -5.37 7.85
C TRP A 45 -9.20 -6.21 8.97
N HIS A 46 -8.66 -6.11 10.19
CA HIS A 46 -9.13 -6.85 11.36
C HIS A 46 -9.14 -8.39 11.19
N GLY A 47 -8.23 -8.93 10.38
CA GLY A 47 -8.12 -10.38 10.16
C GLY A 47 -8.75 -10.88 8.87
N LEU A 48 -9.42 -10.02 8.11
CA LEU A 48 -10.13 -10.43 6.89
C LEU A 48 -9.20 -10.74 5.72
N LYS A 49 -7.96 -10.21 5.72
CA LYS A 49 -6.98 -10.45 4.67
C LYS A 49 -5.64 -10.85 5.27
N SER A 50 -5.06 -11.92 4.75
CA SER A 50 -3.76 -12.45 5.16
C SER A 50 -2.89 -12.62 3.92
N GLU A 51 -1.74 -11.96 3.89
CA GLU A 51 -0.83 -11.99 2.75
C GLU A 51 0.59 -12.34 3.20
N VAL A 52 1.16 -13.40 2.63
CA VAL A 52 2.54 -13.80 2.90
C VAL A 52 3.47 -13.13 1.90
N ARG A 53 4.47 -12.42 2.43
CA ARG A 53 5.56 -11.84 1.65
C ARG A 53 6.88 -12.48 2.06
N LYS A 54 7.65 -12.96 1.09
CA LYS A 54 8.96 -13.57 1.32
C LYS A 54 10.04 -12.50 1.20
N LEU A 55 10.99 -12.49 2.12
CA LEU A 55 12.15 -11.59 2.07
C LEU A 55 13.09 -12.04 0.95
N LEU A 56 13.32 -11.16 -0.03
CA LEU A 56 14.31 -11.36 -1.07
C LEU A 56 15.67 -10.83 -0.64
N HIS A 57 15.69 -9.62 -0.07
CA HIS A 57 16.91 -8.94 0.31
C HIS A 57 16.68 -7.91 1.40
N VAL A 58 17.69 -7.72 2.24
CA VAL A 58 17.83 -6.57 3.14
C VAL A 58 19.26 -6.08 3.00
N ASN A 59 19.45 -4.78 2.81
CA ASN A 59 20.78 -4.22 2.72
C ASN A 59 21.47 -4.22 4.10
N ALA A 60 22.79 -4.05 4.13
CA ALA A 60 23.58 -4.16 5.36
C ALA A 60 23.11 -3.19 6.47
N ASP A 61 22.77 -1.95 6.08
CA ASP A 61 22.32 -0.90 6.99
C ASP A 61 20.83 -0.99 7.36
N LYS A 62 20.09 -1.96 6.78
CA LYS A 62 18.64 -2.15 6.99
C LYS A 62 17.80 -0.92 6.66
N THR A 63 18.27 -0.12 5.71
CA THR A 63 17.57 1.05 5.17
C THR A 63 16.72 0.71 3.94
N CYS A 64 16.84 -0.51 3.42
CA CYS A 64 16.02 -1.01 2.33
C CYS A 64 15.74 -2.51 2.48
N PHE A 65 14.50 -2.89 2.15
CA PHE A 65 14.00 -4.26 2.18
C PHE A 65 13.29 -4.55 0.86
N ILE A 66 13.55 -5.72 0.28
CA ILE A 66 12.84 -6.19 -0.91
C ILE A 66 12.07 -7.43 -0.55
N MET A 67 10.77 -7.40 -0.79
CA MET A 67 9.86 -8.52 -0.54
C MET A 67 9.21 -9.00 -1.83
N VAL A 68 9.01 -10.30 -1.95
CA VAL A 68 8.26 -10.94 -3.04
C VAL A 68 6.85 -11.24 -2.56
N GLU A 69 5.87 -10.74 -3.30
CA GLU A 69 4.45 -10.95 -3.05
C GLU A 69 3.97 -12.27 -3.66
N ASN A 70 3.21 -13.02 -2.84
CA ASN A 70 2.33 -14.14 -3.23
C ASN A 70 2.81 -15.05 -4.38
N ARG A 71 4.11 -15.36 -4.39
CA ARG A 71 4.73 -16.22 -5.40
C ARG A 71 4.72 -17.67 -4.93
N HIS A 72 3.84 -18.45 -5.55
CA HIS A 72 3.69 -19.89 -5.26
C HIS A 72 4.78 -20.74 -5.94
N SER A 73 5.28 -20.31 -7.10
CA SER A 73 6.30 -21.04 -7.87
C SER A 73 7.39 -20.12 -8.41
N SER A 74 8.62 -20.64 -8.51
CA SER A 74 9.74 -19.97 -9.19
C SER A 74 9.57 -19.84 -10.71
N SER A 75 8.55 -20.49 -11.29
CA SER A 75 8.20 -20.35 -12.71
C SER A 75 7.29 -19.15 -13.00
N GLN A 76 6.66 -18.56 -11.99
CA GLN A 76 5.83 -17.36 -12.15
C GLN A 76 6.70 -16.10 -12.04
N PRO A 77 6.38 -15.02 -12.79
CA PRO A 77 6.97 -13.71 -12.57
C PRO A 77 6.83 -13.29 -11.11
N ALA A 78 7.88 -12.69 -10.55
CA ALA A 78 7.83 -12.18 -9.18
C ALA A 78 7.16 -10.80 -9.18
N ALA A 79 6.12 -10.64 -8.36
CA ALA A 79 5.66 -9.33 -7.94
C ALA A 79 6.45 -8.93 -6.69
N CYS A 80 6.97 -7.70 -6.66
CA CYS A 80 7.87 -7.27 -5.59
C CYS A 80 7.53 -5.91 -5.02
N GLN A 81 7.87 -5.74 -3.75
CA GLN A 81 7.84 -4.47 -3.05
C GLN A 81 9.25 -4.09 -2.58
N LEU A 82 9.71 -2.90 -2.95
CA LEU A 82 10.86 -2.26 -2.34
C LEU A 82 10.35 -1.32 -1.25
N LEU A 83 10.81 -1.53 -0.03
CA LEU A 83 10.37 -0.81 1.16
C LEU A 83 11.57 -0.13 1.81
N MET A 84 11.40 1.11 2.24
CA MET A 84 12.38 1.84 3.03
C MET A 84 11.72 2.37 4.31
N PRO A 85 12.41 2.36 5.45
CA PRO A 85 11.93 2.99 6.68
C PRO A 85 11.63 4.48 6.51
N GLU A 86 10.65 4.98 7.28
CA GLU A 86 10.19 6.38 7.24
C GLU A 86 11.32 7.42 7.40
N ASN A 87 12.32 7.13 8.21
CA ASN A 87 13.47 8.01 8.43
C ASN A 87 14.47 8.04 7.26
N THR A 88 14.30 7.15 6.28
CA THR A 88 15.18 7.04 5.10
C THR A 88 14.45 7.20 3.77
N ILE A 89 13.11 7.17 3.77
CA ILE A 89 12.27 7.13 2.56
C ILE A 89 12.40 8.36 1.65
N ASP A 90 12.83 9.51 2.18
CA ASP A 90 13.09 10.72 1.37
C ASP A 90 14.49 10.71 0.71
N GLY A 91 15.34 9.77 1.13
CA GLY A 91 16.64 9.56 0.52
C GLY A 91 16.54 8.76 -0.78
N PHE A 92 17.70 8.54 -1.41
CA PHE A 92 17.78 7.66 -2.56
C PHE A 92 17.69 6.19 -2.13
N VAL A 93 17.07 5.37 -2.98
CA VAL A 93 17.15 3.91 -2.84
C VAL A 93 18.63 3.50 -2.89
N PRO A 94 19.13 2.74 -1.89
CA PRO A 94 20.50 2.24 -1.91
C PRO A 94 20.80 1.45 -3.20
N ALA A 95 21.98 1.68 -3.78
CA ALA A 95 22.32 1.13 -5.09
C ALA A 95 22.26 -0.41 -5.15
N ASP A 96 22.69 -1.08 -4.09
CA ASP A 96 22.63 -2.55 -3.96
C ASP A 96 21.18 -3.05 -3.99
N CYS A 97 20.29 -2.36 -3.29
CA CYS A 97 18.87 -2.65 -3.29
C CYS A 97 18.24 -2.43 -4.67
N ASN A 98 18.54 -1.30 -5.32
CA ASN A 98 18.04 -1.01 -6.66
C ASN A 98 18.47 -2.08 -7.66
N ASP A 99 19.75 -2.45 -7.66
CA ASP A 99 20.30 -3.48 -8.55
C ASP A 99 19.68 -4.87 -8.32
N ILE A 100 19.40 -5.23 -7.06
CA ILE A 100 18.75 -6.49 -6.73
C ILE A 100 17.28 -6.47 -7.13
N TYR A 101 16.57 -5.35 -6.95
CA TYR A 101 15.17 -5.19 -7.33
C TYR A 101 15.01 -5.37 -8.84
N GLU A 102 15.70 -4.56 -9.65
CA GLU A 102 15.61 -4.58 -11.11
C GLU A 102 15.96 -5.97 -11.69
N ARG A 103 16.94 -6.67 -11.10
CA ARG A 103 17.36 -8.00 -11.57
C ARG A 103 16.34 -9.09 -11.28
N ASN A 104 15.64 -9.02 -10.14
CA ASN A 104 14.79 -10.12 -9.65
C ASN A 104 13.29 -9.86 -9.82
N CYS A 105 12.92 -8.61 -10.10
CA CYS A 105 11.54 -8.15 -10.17
C CYS A 105 11.28 -7.44 -11.51
N PRO A 106 11.45 -8.15 -12.64
CA PRO A 106 11.28 -7.54 -13.95
C PRO A 106 9.81 -7.22 -14.20
N GLY A 107 9.55 -6.08 -14.83
CA GLY A 107 8.20 -5.65 -15.20
C GLY A 107 8.00 -4.16 -14.98
N GLU A 108 6.76 -3.72 -15.15
CA GLU A 108 6.39 -2.34 -14.83
C GLU A 108 6.45 -2.13 -13.31
N SER A 109 7.06 -1.02 -12.92
CA SER A 109 7.17 -0.60 -11.52
C SER A 109 6.49 0.75 -11.34
N VAL A 110 5.84 0.93 -10.20
CA VAL A 110 5.21 2.20 -9.82
C VAL A 110 5.72 2.62 -8.44
N VAL A 111 6.04 3.90 -8.29
CA VAL A 111 6.44 4.48 -7.02
C VAL A 111 5.20 4.86 -6.22
N LEU A 112 4.97 4.14 -5.11
CA LEU A 112 3.79 4.35 -4.25
C LEU A 112 3.92 5.53 -3.29
N TYR A 113 5.15 5.82 -2.85
CA TYR A 113 5.43 6.87 -1.88
C TYR A 113 5.99 8.11 -2.57
N GLN A 114 5.47 9.28 -2.20
CA GLN A 114 5.96 10.59 -2.65
C GLN A 114 6.22 11.45 -1.42
N GLU A 115 7.13 12.42 -1.51
CA GLU A 115 7.52 13.27 -0.37
C GLU A 115 6.31 13.95 0.30
N TYR A 116 5.34 14.42 -0.49
CA TYR A 116 4.12 15.05 0.01
C TYR A 116 3.23 14.11 0.85
N CYS A 117 3.47 12.79 0.82
CA CYS A 117 2.70 11.83 1.61
C CYS A 117 2.87 12.03 3.13
N LYS A 118 3.97 12.65 3.58
CA LYS A 118 4.20 12.97 5.01
C LYS A 118 3.22 14.00 5.55
N ASP A 119 2.77 14.89 4.68
CA ASP A 119 1.90 16.01 5.02
C ASP A 119 0.41 15.65 4.89
N LEU A 120 0.09 14.45 4.41
CA LEU A 120 -1.28 14.03 4.24
C LEU A 120 -1.93 13.78 5.61
N PRO A 121 -3.15 14.30 5.84
CA PRO A 121 -3.87 14.02 7.07
C PRO A 121 -4.26 12.54 7.12
N TYR A 122 -4.09 11.94 8.30
CA TYR A 122 -4.45 10.56 8.56
C TYR A 122 -5.94 10.43 8.89
N LEU A 123 -6.56 9.37 8.36
CA LEU A 123 -7.88 8.90 8.75
C LEU A 123 -7.74 7.50 9.36
N SER A 124 -8.43 7.27 10.49
CA SER A 124 -8.60 5.90 10.96
C SER A 124 -9.44 5.11 9.95
N PHE A 125 -9.22 3.80 9.88
CA PHE A 125 -10.03 2.91 9.05
C PHE A 125 -11.53 3.06 9.32
N GLU A 126 -11.94 3.12 10.60
CA GLU A 126 -13.35 3.28 10.98
C GLU A 126 -13.94 4.59 10.47
N THR A 127 -13.17 5.68 10.54
CA THR A 127 -13.59 6.98 10.00
C THR A 127 -13.69 6.95 8.48
N ALA A 128 -12.73 6.30 7.80
CA ALA A 128 -12.77 6.15 6.35
C ALA A 128 -13.96 5.30 5.90
N LEU A 129 -14.25 4.20 6.61
CA LEU A 129 -15.40 3.32 6.36
C LEU A 129 -16.72 4.04 6.61
N ALA A 130 -16.85 4.78 7.72
CA ALA A 130 -18.04 5.56 8.03
C ALA A 130 -18.29 6.66 6.97
N ALA A 131 -17.22 7.33 6.51
CA ALA A 131 -17.30 8.32 5.43
C ALA A 131 -17.73 7.69 4.10
N ALA A 132 -17.30 6.46 3.80
CA ALA A 132 -17.74 5.73 2.61
C ALA A 132 -19.21 5.28 2.72
N ASN A 133 -19.63 4.74 3.87
CA ASN A 133 -21.01 4.28 4.07
C ASN A 133 -22.04 5.43 4.09
N GLY A 134 -21.60 6.64 4.45
CA GLY A 134 -22.44 7.84 4.47
C GLY A 134 -22.56 8.58 3.13
N SER A 135 -21.87 8.13 2.07
CA SER A 135 -21.88 8.79 0.76
C SER A 135 -22.56 7.92 -0.31
N PRO A 136 -23.64 8.41 -0.97
CA PRO A 136 -24.30 7.69 -2.07
C PRO A 136 -23.33 7.30 -3.20
N ASP A 137 -22.31 8.13 -3.44
CA ASP A 137 -21.30 7.91 -4.50
C ASP A 137 -20.17 6.96 -4.07
N ALA A 138 -19.93 6.78 -2.76
CA ALA A 138 -18.86 5.89 -2.27
C ALA A 138 -19.30 4.43 -2.10
N VAL A 139 -20.62 4.19 -2.04
CA VAL A 139 -21.21 2.84 -2.15
C VAL A 139 -21.05 2.30 -3.58
N GLU A 140 -21.02 3.17 -4.59
CA GLU A 140 -20.88 2.78 -6.01
C GLU A 140 -19.43 2.83 -6.54
N GLN A 141 -18.52 3.64 -5.96
CA GLN A 141 -17.17 3.86 -6.50
C GLN A 141 -15.97 3.72 -5.54
N GLY A 142 -15.96 2.73 -4.64
CA GLY A 142 -14.66 2.13 -4.29
C GLY A 142 -14.10 2.28 -2.88
N LEU A 143 -14.91 1.96 -1.86
CA LEU A 143 -14.35 1.20 -0.73
C LEU A 143 -14.69 -0.30 -0.82
N PHE A 144 -15.84 -0.67 -1.41
CA PHE A 144 -16.15 -2.06 -1.73
C PHE A 144 -15.34 -2.60 -2.91
N SER A 145 -14.93 -1.79 -3.88
CA SER A 145 -14.06 -2.26 -4.97
C SER A 145 -12.64 -2.60 -4.51
N LEU A 146 -12.15 -2.05 -3.38
CA LEU A 146 -10.90 -2.54 -2.76
C LEU A 146 -11.07 -3.93 -2.13
N ALA A 147 -12.30 -4.32 -1.79
CA ALA A 147 -12.65 -5.66 -1.34
C ALA A 147 -13.11 -6.59 -2.49
N SER A 148 -13.46 -6.06 -3.67
CA SER A 148 -14.01 -6.84 -4.80
C SER A 148 -13.16 -6.85 -6.07
N ALA A 149 -12.04 -6.11 -6.11
CA ALA A 149 -11.04 -6.19 -7.19
C ALA A 149 -9.87 -7.15 -6.88
N LEU A 150 -10.03 -8.05 -5.90
CA LEU A 150 -9.06 -9.09 -5.53
C LEU A 150 -9.76 -10.42 -5.27
#